data_AF-A0A662EN93-F1
#
_entry.id   AF-A0A662EN93-F1
#
_cell.length_a   1.000
_cell.length_b   1.000
_cell.length_c   1.000
_cell.angle_alpha   90.00
_cell.angle_beta   90.00
_cell.angle_gamma   90.00
#
_symmetry.space_group_name_H-M   'P 1'
#
loop_
_entity.id
_entity.type
_entity.pdbx_description
1 polymer ?
#
loop_
_entity_poly.entity_id
_entity_poly.type
_entity_poly.pdbx_seq_one_letter_code
_entity_poly.pdbx_strand_id
1 'polypeptide(L)'
;MKLAGIFVAALTAVSLTTYAVPFTSARLGAELAKLLSTYAPVELFRQQTAIWRLSGGTPPAPEAARAALEKVEAQLEELKPLIAEEGPHWAPLLPAIQTASQLLSVAIEALVGPGLEERPPEDQEALLGTLGEARKALDELVIAASDAAEAAEEGWEFQASFLAQTVLLSPSPLYLRIQEEWQAYLRRNLPPWFPEEGVSALEGLLALANQGLTPEQEAEARAAAEELLSILIPEGYEGGT
;
A
#
# COMPACT_ATOMS: atom_id res chain seq x y z
N MET A 1 31.96 -43.15 46.13
CA MET A 1 30.79 -42.35 46.53
C MET A 1 31.14 -40.89 46.23
N LYS A 2 30.61 -40.31 45.14
CA LYS A 2 29.56 -39.27 45.12
C LYS A 2 29.96 -38.09 46.04
N LEU A 3 30.21 -36.88 45.52
CA LEU A 3 29.21 -36.04 44.86
C LEU A 3 29.82 -35.13 43.79
N ALA A 4 29.11 -35.08 42.66
CA ALA A 4 29.15 -34.03 41.66
C ALA A 4 28.24 -32.88 42.09
N GLY A 5 28.50 -31.68 41.55
CA GLY A 5 27.47 -30.68 41.27
C GLY A 5 27.50 -29.44 42.17
N ILE A 6 27.22 -28.24 41.70
CA ILE A 6 26.71 -27.73 40.42
C ILE A 6 27.16 -26.26 40.38
N PHE A 7 27.79 -25.83 39.28
CA PHE A 7 27.93 -24.43 38.91
C PHE A 7 26.53 -23.89 38.64
N VAL A 8 25.98 -23.04 39.53
CA VAL A 8 24.75 -22.31 39.25
C VAL A 8 25.14 -21.09 38.41
N ALA A 9 25.20 -21.29 37.10
CA ALA A 9 25.15 -20.21 36.14
C ALA A 9 23.73 -19.62 36.20
N ALA A 10 23.60 -18.47 36.85
CA ALA A 10 22.43 -17.62 36.72
C ALA A 10 22.42 -17.00 35.32
N LEU A 11 21.94 -17.76 34.33
CA LEU A 11 21.50 -17.20 33.06
C LEU A 11 20.11 -16.58 33.30
N THR A 12 20.09 -15.30 33.69
CA THR A 12 18.91 -14.47 33.50
C THR A 12 18.73 -14.27 32.00
N ALA A 13 17.91 -15.12 31.39
CA ALA A 13 17.31 -14.84 30.11
C ALA A 13 16.45 -13.59 30.27
N VAL A 14 17.01 -12.44 29.90
CA VAL A 14 16.22 -11.24 29.60
C VAL A 14 15.45 -11.60 28.34
N SER A 15 14.20 -12.05 28.52
CA SER A 15 13.22 -12.06 27.45
C SER A 15 13.05 -10.62 26.98
N LEU A 16 13.76 -10.27 25.92
CA LEU A 16 13.38 -9.19 25.02
C LEU A 16 12.07 -9.64 24.36
N THR A 17 10.95 -9.45 25.06
CA THR A 17 9.68 -9.25 24.37
C THR A 17 9.80 -7.89 23.70
N THR A 18 10.35 -7.85 22.50
CA THR A 18 9.97 -6.82 21.53
C THR A 18 8.46 -6.88 21.50
N TYR A 19 7.80 -5.88 22.12
CA TYR A 19 6.38 -5.67 21.94
C TYR A 19 6.18 -5.54 20.43
N ALA A 20 5.65 -6.58 19.80
CA ALA A 20 5.22 -6.48 18.42
C ALA A 20 4.13 -5.42 18.43
N VAL A 21 4.40 -4.31 17.75
CA VAL A 21 3.43 -3.23 17.59
C VAL A 21 2.22 -3.83 16.91
N PRO A 22 1.01 -3.72 17.51
CA PRO A 22 -0.18 -4.32 16.93
C PRO A 22 -0.43 -3.77 15.54
N PHE A 23 -0.80 -4.65 14.62
CA PHE A 23 -1.16 -4.32 13.25
C PHE A 23 -2.59 -3.75 13.22
N THR A 24 -2.68 -2.42 13.22
CA THR A 24 -3.95 -1.68 13.25
C THR A 24 -4.55 -1.47 11.86
N SER A 25 -5.84 -1.11 11.80
CA SER A 25 -6.50 -0.65 10.57
C SER A 25 -5.76 0.51 9.89
N ALA A 26 -5.24 1.47 10.67
CA ALA A 26 -4.41 2.55 10.16
C ALA A 26 -3.14 2.01 9.49
N ARG A 27 -2.45 1.05 10.10
CA ARG A 27 -1.26 0.44 9.50
C ARG A 27 -1.59 -0.30 8.20
N LEU A 28 -2.70 -1.05 8.17
CA LEU A 28 -3.15 -1.73 6.95
C LEU A 28 -3.42 -0.72 5.81
N GLY A 29 -4.13 0.38 6.09
CA GLY A 29 -4.38 1.43 5.10
C GLY A 29 -3.08 2.02 4.53
N ALA A 30 -2.09 2.30 5.38
CA ALA A 30 -0.80 2.82 4.95
C ALA A 30 0.01 1.79 4.12
N GLU A 31 0.06 0.52 4.55
CA GLU A 31 0.78 -0.52 3.81
C GLU A 31 0.14 -0.81 2.44
N LEU A 32 -1.19 -0.77 2.33
CA LEU A 32 -1.85 -0.91 1.03
C LEU A 32 -1.61 0.28 0.10
N ALA A 33 -1.52 1.51 0.63
CA ALA A 33 -1.13 2.67 -0.18
C ALA A 33 0.32 2.55 -0.69
N LYS A 34 1.26 2.08 0.15
CA LYS A 34 2.63 1.74 -0.25
C LYS A 34 2.67 0.70 -1.36
N LEU A 35 1.86 -0.34 -1.23
CA LEU A 35 1.76 -1.40 -2.20
C LEU A 35 1.32 -0.85 -3.57
N LEU A 36 0.24 -0.06 -3.62
CA LEU A 36 -0.23 0.54 -4.87
C LEU A 36 0.80 1.51 -5.49
N SER A 37 1.52 2.26 -4.66
CA SER A 37 2.60 3.14 -5.14
C SER A 37 3.77 2.34 -5.72
N THR A 38 4.12 1.21 -5.10
CA THR A 38 5.18 0.31 -5.59
C THR A 38 4.84 -0.25 -6.97
N TYR A 39 3.54 -0.39 -7.28
CA TYR A 39 3.04 -0.85 -8.58
C TYR A 39 3.16 0.21 -9.71
N ALA A 40 3.45 1.49 -9.40
CA ALA A 40 3.44 2.58 -10.39
C ALA A 40 4.28 2.33 -11.66
N PRO A 41 5.49 1.72 -11.61
CA PRO A 41 6.26 1.41 -12.81
C PRO A 41 5.54 0.46 -13.78
N VAL A 42 4.67 -0.42 -13.28
CA VAL A 42 3.88 -1.35 -14.11
C VAL A 42 2.84 -0.59 -14.90
N GLU A 43 2.13 0.35 -14.27
CA GLU A 43 1.15 1.20 -14.96
C GLU A 43 1.81 2.12 -15.99
N LEU A 44 2.98 2.68 -15.66
CA LEU A 44 3.77 3.46 -16.63
C LEU A 44 4.16 2.61 -17.84
N PHE A 45 4.62 1.37 -17.62
CA PHE A 45 4.93 0.44 -18.70
C PHE A 45 3.70 0.18 -19.58
N ARG A 46 2.53 -0.14 -18.99
CA ARG A 46 1.28 -0.36 -19.76
C ARG A 46 0.90 0.85 -20.61
N GLN A 47 0.96 2.06 -20.04
CA GLN A 47 0.66 3.30 -20.74
C GLN A 47 1.65 3.56 -21.87
N GLN A 48 2.94 3.36 -21.62
CA GLN A 48 3.99 3.52 -22.63
C GLN A 48 3.85 2.50 -23.76
N THR A 49 3.45 1.25 -23.48
CA THR A 49 3.16 0.25 -24.51
C THR A 49 2.01 0.71 -25.40
N ALA A 50 0.93 1.26 -24.81
CA ALA A 50 -0.17 1.80 -25.59
C ALA A 50 0.27 2.97 -26.49
N ILE A 51 1.07 3.91 -25.96
CA ILE A 51 1.62 5.04 -26.73
C ILE A 51 2.55 4.56 -27.84
N TRP A 52 3.41 3.59 -27.55
CA TRP A 52 4.32 3.00 -28.51
C TRP A 52 3.56 2.37 -29.69
N ARG A 53 2.52 1.57 -29.40
CA ARG A 53 1.65 0.97 -30.44
C ARG A 53 0.99 2.00 -31.34
N LEU A 54 0.67 3.18 -30.83
CA LEU A 54 0.04 4.26 -31.58
C LEU A 54 1.04 5.13 -32.37
N SER A 55 2.24 5.32 -31.84
CA SER A 55 3.23 6.26 -32.39
C SER A 55 4.34 5.61 -33.20
N GLY A 56 4.57 4.30 -33.04
CA GLY A 56 5.68 3.59 -33.69
C GLY A 56 7.06 3.98 -33.15
N GLY A 57 7.13 4.55 -31.94
CA GLY A 57 8.39 4.95 -31.29
C GLY A 57 9.21 3.76 -30.77
N THR A 58 10.03 4.00 -29.74
CA THR A 58 10.79 2.94 -29.06
C THR A 58 9.88 2.15 -28.11
N PRO A 59 9.92 0.81 -28.13
CA PRO A 59 9.18 0.00 -27.16
C PRO A 59 9.71 0.25 -25.74
N PRO A 60 8.85 0.28 -24.71
CA PRO A 60 9.29 0.40 -23.34
C PRO A 60 9.98 -0.89 -22.86
N ALA A 61 10.99 -0.74 -22.00
CA ALA A 61 11.73 -1.87 -21.45
C ALA A 61 10.99 -2.46 -20.23
N PRO A 62 10.82 -3.80 -20.12
CA PRO A 62 9.98 -4.42 -19.10
C PRO A 62 10.62 -4.54 -17.71
N GLU A 63 11.92 -4.29 -17.57
CA GLU A 63 12.69 -4.62 -16.36
C GLU A 63 12.18 -3.86 -15.13
N ALA A 64 11.85 -2.57 -15.28
CA ALA A 64 11.33 -1.76 -14.18
C ALA A 64 9.94 -2.23 -13.73
N ALA A 65 9.08 -2.63 -14.68
CA ALA A 65 7.77 -3.20 -14.38
C ALA A 65 7.90 -4.55 -13.67
N ARG A 66 8.80 -5.42 -14.14
CA ARG A 66 9.04 -6.72 -13.51
C ARG A 66 9.56 -6.57 -12.08
N ALA A 67 10.56 -5.72 -11.87
CA ALA A 67 11.11 -5.46 -10.53
C ALA A 67 10.05 -4.84 -9.59
N ALA A 68 9.13 -4.03 -10.10
CA ALA A 68 8.01 -3.52 -9.32
C ALA A 68 7.03 -4.63 -8.91
N LEU A 69 6.66 -5.53 -9.83
CA LEU A 69 5.81 -6.68 -9.52
C LEU A 69 6.44 -7.60 -8.46
N GLU A 70 7.73 -7.92 -8.61
CA GLU A 70 8.48 -8.74 -7.63
C GLU A 70 8.46 -8.11 -6.24
N LYS A 71 8.59 -6.78 -6.14
CA LYS A 71 8.49 -6.06 -4.87
C LYS A 71 7.09 -6.09 -4.27
N VAL A 72 6.07 -5.90 -5.11
CA VAL A 72 4.66 -5.95 -4.67
C VAL A 72 4.30 -7.35 -4.18
N GLU A 73 4.76 -8.40 -4.87
CA GLU A 73 4.58 -9.79 -4.44
C GLU A 73 5.25 -10.03 -3.08
N ALA A 74 6.49 -9.58 -2.89
CA ALA A 74 7.19 -9.68 -1.61
C ALA A 74 6.44 -8.95 -0.46
N GLN A 75 5.94 -7.73 -0.72
CA GLN A 75 5.14 -6.98 0.26
C GLN A 75 3.85 -7.71 0.63
N LEU A 76 3.18 -8.37 -0.32
CA LEU A 76 2.01 -9.19 -0.01
C LEU A 76 2.37 -10.41 0.84
N GLU A 77 3.50 -11.08 0.56
CA GLU A 77 3.96 -12.19 1.40
C GLU A 77 4.29 -11.75 2.83
N GLU A 78 4.79 -10.52 3.02
CA GLU A 78 5.01 -9.93 4.34
C GLU A 78 3.70 -9.55 5.05
N LEU A 79 2.68 -9.11 4.31
CA LEU A 79 1.36 -8.77 4.87
C LEU A 79 0.53 -9.99 5.29
N LYS A 80 0.67 -11.13 4.61
CA LYS A 80 -0.06 -12.37 4.92
C LYS A 80 0.03 -12.80 6.39
N PRO A 81 1.24 -12.99 6.98
CA PRO A 81 1.34 -13.42 8.37
C PRO A 81 0.81 -12.37 9.34
N LEU A 82 1.03 -11.08 9.08
CA LEU A 82 0.52 -9.99 9.92
C LEU A 82 -1.02 -10.02 10.00
N ILE A 83 -1.67 -10.19 8.86
CA ILE A 83 -3.14 -10.32 8.76
C ILE A 83 -3.65 -11.61 9.41
N ALA A 84 -2.88 -12.69 9.36
CA ALA A 84 -3.26 -13.97 9.99
C ALA A 84 -3.10 -13.95 11.52
N GLU A 85 -2.12 -13.22 12.06
CA GLU A 85 -1.79 -13.17 13.49
C GLU A 85 -2.69 -12.21 14.29
N GLU A 86 -3.16 -11.11 13.67
CA GLU A 86 -3.79 -9.98 14.36
C GLU A 86 -5.31 -10.10 14.54
N GLY A 87 -5.88 -11.23 14.14
CA GLY A 87 -7.18 -11.69 14.64
C GLY A 87 -8.22 -12.04 13.57
N PRO A 88 -9.39 -12.57 14.00
CA PRO A 88 -10.43 -13.08 13.11
C PRO A 88 -11.08 -12.01 12.22
N HIS A 89 -10.93 -10.72 12.57
CA HIS A 89 -11.50 -9.61 11.80
C HIS A 89 -10.83 -9.42 10.43
N TRP A 90 -9.54 -9.78 10.31
CA TRP A 90 -8.79 -9.68 9.05
C TRP A 90 -8.73 -10.96 8.23
N ALA A 91 -9.13 -12.09 8.82
CA ALA A 91 -9.21 -13.38 8.14
C ALA A 91 -9.95 -13.34 6.79
N PRO A 92 -11.03 -12.53 6.60
CA PRO A 92 -11.69 -12.38 5.30
C PRO A 92 -10.80 -11.79 4.18
N LEU A 93 -9.66 -11.17 4.49
CA LEU A 93 -8.72 -10.63 3.51
C LEU A 93 -7.83 -11.68 2.87
N LEU A 94 -7.60 -12.81 3.54
CA LEU A 94 -6.68 -13.85 3.07
C LEU A 94 -6.97 -14.35 1.65
N PRO A 95 -8.25 -14.60 1.24
CA PRO A 95 -8.55 -14.98 -0.14
C PRO A 95 -8.21 -13.88 -1.16
N ALA A 96 -8.44 -12.61 -0.84
CA ALA A 96 -8.11 -11.49 -1.71
C ALA A 96 -6.59 -11.36 -1.90
N ILE A 97 -5.83 -11.51 -0.82
CA ILE A 97 -4.36 -11.52 -0.85
C ILE A 97 -3.84 -12.70 -1.69
N GLN A 98 -4.40 -13.90 -1.52
CA GLN A 98 -4.01 -15.06 -2.31
C GLN A 98 -4.27 -14.86 -3.80
N THR A 99 -5.43 -14.30 -4.15
CA THR A 99 -5.79 -13.97 -5.53
C THR A 99 -4.82 -12.95 -6.13
N ALA A 100 -4.52 -11.88 -5.39
CA ALA A 100 -3.56 -10.86 -5.80
C ALA A 100 -2.16 -11.46 -6.01
N SER A 101 -1.63 -12.24 -5.04
CA SER A 101 -0.34 -12.92 -5.17
C SER A 101 -0.29 -13.79 -6.43
N GLN A 102 -1.31 -14.61 -6.67
CA GLN A 102 -1.32 -15.50 -7.83
C GLN A 102 -1.28 -14.73 -9.15
N LEU A 103 -2.08 -13.66 -9.29
CA LEU A 103 -2.11 -12.86 -10.52
C LEU A 103 -0.81 -12.06 -10.73
N LEU A 104 -0.16 -11.63 -9.65
CA LEU A 104 1.16 -11.02 -9.72
C LEU A 104 2.22 -12.01 -10.20
N SER A 105 2.25 -13.24 -9.69
CA SER A 105 3.19 -14.27 -10.16
C SER A 105 3.02 -14.52 -11.66
N VAL A 106 1.76 -14.63 -12.14
CA VAL A 106 1.45 -14.79 -13.58
C VAL A 106 1.91 -13.57 -14.38
N ALA A 107 1.73 -12.35 -13.85
CA ALA A 107 2.21 -11.13 -14.49
C ALA A 107 3.74 -11.05 -14.58
N ILE A 108 4.46 -11.49 -13.53
CA ILE A 108 5.92 -11.57 -13.52
C ILE A 108 6.39 -12.53 -14.61
N GLU A 109 5.80 -13.73 -14.67
CA GLU A 109 6.11 -14.73 -15.70
C GLU A 109 5.83 -14.21 -17.10
N ALA A 110 4.72 -13.48 -17.30
CA ALA A 110 4.37 -12.92 -18.61
C ALA A 110 5.39 -11.88 -19.12
N LEU A 111 6.07 -11.16 -18.21
CA LEU A 111 7.15 -10.24 -18.55
C LEU A 111 8.49 -10.94 -18.80
N VAL A 112 8.63 -12.23 -18.50
CA VAL A 112 9.80 -13.02 -18.88
C VAL A 112 9.69 -13.39 -20.36
N GLY A 113 10.81 -13.28 -21.09
CA GLY A 113 10.91 -13.74 -22.46
C GLY A 113 11.40 -12.64 -23.42
N PRO A 114 11.08 -12.76 -24.73
CA PRO A 114 11.56 -11.83 -25.74
C PRO A 114 10.98 -10.42 -25.53
N GLY A 115 11.68 -9.42 -26.10
CA GLY A 115 11.28 -8.02 -26.04
C GLY A 115 9.88 -7.79 -26.60
N LEU A 116 9.20 -6.73 -26.17
CA LEU A 116 7.82 -6.43 -26.58
C LEU A 116 7.65 -6.42 -28.11
N GLU A 117 8.61 -5.86 -28.81
CA GLU A 117 8.67 -5.72 -30.27
C GLU A 117 8.84 -7.05 -31.02
N GLU A 118 9.36 -8.08 -30.34
CA GLU A 118 9.56 -9.43 -30.89
C GLU A 118 8.33 -10.32 -30.67
N ARG A 119 7.40 -9.90 -29.81
CA ARG A 119 6.17 -10.64 -29.50
C ARG A 119 5.11 -10.44 -30.59
N PRO A 120 4.37 -11.50 -30.96
CA PRO A 120 3.14 -11.37 -31.74
C PRO A 120 2.14 -10.39 -31.11
N PRO A 121 1.34 -9.65 -31.90
CA PRO A 121 0.35 -8.70 -31.38
C PRO A 121 -0.62 -9.29 -30.35
N GLU A 122 -1.04 -10.55 -30.55
CA GLU A 122 -1.89 -11.30 -29.63
C GLU A 122 -1.23 -11.54 -28.27
N ASP A 123 0.07 -11.82 -28.25
CA ASP A 123 0.84 -12.04 -27.02
C ASP A 123 1.12 -10.72 -26.28
N GLN A 124 1.23 -9.61 -27.02
CA GLN A 124 1.32 -8.27 -26.43
C GLN A 124 -0.01 -7.87 -25.77
N GLU A 125 -1.14 -8.16 -26.40
CA GLU A 125 -2.46 -7.89 -25.84
C GLU A 125 -2.75 -8.77 -24.62
N ALA A 126 -2.40 -10.05 -24.68
CA ALA A 126 -2.49 -10.97 -23.55
C ALA A 126 -1.66 -10.45 -22.35
N LEU A 127 -0.42 -10.01 -22.57
CA LEU A 127 0.40 -9.41 -21.53
C LEU A 127 -0.29 -8.19 -20.88
N LEU A 128 -0.79 -7.24 -21.68
CA LEU A 128 -1.47 -6.05 -21.16
C LEU A 128 -2.77 -6.40 -20.41
N GLY A 129 -3.44 -7.47 -20.82
CA GLY A 129 -4.57 -8.08 -20.13
C GLY A 129 -4.16 -8.62 -18.75
N THR A 130 -3.13 -9.48 -18.70
CA THR A 130 -2.57 -10.03 -17.45
C THR A 130 -2.16 -8.92 -16.46
N LEU A 131 -1.46 -7.89 -16.93
CA LEU A 131 -1.09 -6.75 -16.08
C LEU A 131 -2.33 -5.96 -15.59
N GLY A 132 -3.42 -5.96 -16.37
CA GLY A 132 -4.69 -5.36 -15.97
C GLY A 132 -5.42 -6.16 -14.91
N GLU A 133 -5.40 -7.49 -15.01
CA GLU A 133 -5.98 -8.38 -14.01
C GLU A 133 -5.22 -8.30 -12.68
N ALA A 134 -3.88 -8.26 -12.73
CA ALA A 134 -3.05 -8.06 -11.54
C ALA A 134 -3.38 -6.73 -10.85
N ARG A 135 -3.52 -5.63 -11.60
CA ARG A 135 -3.95 -4.34 -11.04
C ARG A 135 -5.31 -4.42 -10.38
N LYS A 136 -6.29 -5.01 -11.07
CA LYS A 136 -7.66 -5.17 -10.59
C LYS A 136 -7.71 -5.95 -9.27
N ALA A 137 -6.88 -6.99 -9.13
CA ALA A 137 -6.80 -7.76 -7.89
C ALA A 137 -6.25 -6.94 -6.72
N LEU A 138 -5.31 -6.03 -6.96
CA LEU A 138 -4.84 -5.09 -5.94
C LEU A 138 -5.92 -4.09 -5.54
N ASP A 139 -6.71 -3.59 -6.51
CA ASP A 139 -7.84 -2.71 -6.22
C ASP A 139 -8.92 -3.44 -5.40
N GLU A 140 -9.22 -4.71 -5.74
CA GLU A 140 -10.15 -5.55 -4.99
C GLU A 140 -9.65 -5.86 -3.57
N LEU A 141 -8.34 -6.02 -3.38
CA LEU A 141 -7.73 -6.17 -2.06
C LEU A 141 -7.95 -4.91 -1.19
N VAL A 142 -7.77 -3.72 -1.76
CA VAL A 142 -8.00 -2.45 -1.05
C VAL A 142 -9.46 -2.28 -0.65
N ILE A 143 -10.38 -2.63 -1.55
CA ILE A 143 -11.82 -2.60 -1.27
C ILE A 143 -12.16 -3.58 -0.15
N ALA A 144 -11.67 -4.83 -0.24
CA ALA A 144 -11.91 -5.84 0.79
C ALA A 144 -11.35 -5.40 2.15
N ALA A 145 -10.16 -4.79 2.18
CA ALA A 145 -9.54 -4.25 3.39
C ALA A 145 -10.37 -3.11 4.00
N SER A 146 -10.87 -2.21 3.17
CA SER A 146 -11.81 -1.17 3.60
C SER A 146 -13.06 -1.79 4.22
N ASP A 147 -13.71 -2.72 3.54
CA ASP A 147 -14.95 -3.36 4.04
C ASP A 147 -14.72 -4.10 5.35
N ALA A 148 -13.56 -4.74 5.51
CA ALA A 148 -13.18 -5.41 6.75
C ALA A 148 -12.93 -4.41 7.90
N ALA A 149 -12.27 -3.29 7.62
CA ALA A 149 -12.05 -2.23 8.60
C ALA A 149 -13.38 -1.59 9.03
N GLU A 150 -14.30 -1.33 8.09
CA GLU A 150 -15.66 -0.85 8.37
C GLU A 150 -16.45 -1.82 9.26
N ALA A 151 -16.37 -3.12 8.97
CA ALA A 151 -17.03 -4.15 9.78
C ALA A 151 -16.44 -4.26 11.20
N ALA A 152 -15.21 -3.80 11.40
CA ALA A 152 -14.55 -3.71 12.69
C ALA A 152 -14.77 -2.36 13.40
N GLU A 153 -15.56 -1.44 12.82
CA GLU A 153 -15.75 -0.06 13.32
C GLU A 153 -14.46 0.80 13.28
N GLU A 154 -13.48 0.42 12.45
CA GLU A 154 -12.16 1.07 12.30
C GLU A 154 -11.93 1.57 10.86
N GLY A 155 -13.01 1.71 10.08
CA GLY A 155 -12.97 2.12 8.68
C GLY A 155 -12.36 3.52 8.49
N TRP A 156 -12.60 4.44 9.43
CA TRP A 156 -12.09 5.79 9.33
C TRP A 156 -10.56 5.85 9.42
N GLU A 157 -9.97 5.12 10.37
CA GLU A 157 -8.53 5.03 10.58
C GLU A 157 -7.82 4.46 9.35
N PHE A 158 -8.39 3.41 8.75
CA PHE A 158 -7.91 2.84 7.49
C PHE A 158 -7.93 3.86 6.36
N GLN A 159 -9.07 4.54 6.17
CA GLN A 159 -9.26 5.48 5.07
C GLN A 159 -8.37 6.72 5.21
N ALA A 160 -8.23 7.25 6.43
CA ALA A 160 -7.41 8.41 6.73
C ALA A 160 -5.91 8.12 6.54
N SER A 161 -5.43 6.96 7.00
CA SER A 161 -4.03 6.56 6.82
C SER A 161 -3.70 6.23 5.37
N PHE A 162 -4.62 5.58 4.65
CA PHE A 162 -4.47 5.31 3.22
C PHE A 162 -4.35 6.61 2.42
N LEU A 163 -5.18 7.61 2.72
CA LEU A 163 -5.09 8.95 2.11
C LEU A 163 -3.74 9.62 2.42
N ALA A 164 -3.39 9.72 3.70
CA ALA A 164 -2.15 10.37 4.15
C ALA A 164 -0.93 9.71 3.49
N GLN A 165 -0.86 8.38 3.49
CA GLN A 165 0.24 7.67 2.86
C GLN A 165 0.29 7.87 1.34
N THR A 166 -0.86 7.92 0.66
CA THR A 166 -0.94 8.19 -0.78
C THR A 166 -0.39 9.57 -1.13
N VAL A 167 -0.67 10.58 -0.29
CA VAL A 167 -0.12 11.94 -0.43
C VAL A 167 1.40 11.93 -0.35
N LEU A 168 1.98 11.23 0.64
CA LEU A 168 3.42 11.21 0.87
C LEU A 168 4.20 10.52 -0.24
N LEU A 169 3.67 9.39 -0.73
CA LEU A 169 4.34 8.56 -1.73
C LEU A 169 4.28 9.12 -3.14
N SER A 170 3.28 9.97 -3.43
CA SER A 170 3.05 10.37 -4.81
C SER A 170 4.01 11.49 -5.26
N PRO A 171 4.61 11.35 -6.45
CA PRO A 171 5.52 12.36 -7.00
C PRO A 171 4.79 13.56 -7.62
N SER A 172 3.46 13.58 -7.64
CA SER A 172 2.65 14.59 -8.35
C SER A 172 1.35 14.93 -7.62
N PRO A 173 0.92 16.21 -7.52
CA PRO A 173 -0.27 16.66 -6.77
C PRO A 173 -1.59 16.03 -7.22
N LEU A 174 -1.58 15.28 -8.34
CA LEU A 174 -2.71 14.46 -8.78
C LEU A 174 -3.21 13.47 -7.70
N TYR A 175 -2.38 13.14 -6.70
CA TYR A 175 -2.77 12.33 -5.54
C TYR A 175 -3.93 12.92 -4.73
N LEU A 176 -4.12 14.25 -4.77
CA LEU A 176 -5.20 14.94 -4.06
C LEU A 176 -6.51 15.02 -4.88
N ARG A 177 -6.67 14.16 -5.89
CA ARG A 177 -7.96 14.00 -6.58
C ARG A 177 -8.87 13.03 -5.83
N ILE A 178 -9.48 13.53 -4.76
CA ILE A 178 -10.31 12.76 -3.84
C ILE A 178 -11.78 12.84 -4.28
N GLN A 179 -12.44 11.70 -4.45
CA GLN A 179 -13.88 11.64 -4.75
C GLN A 179 -14.71 12.30 -3.64
N GLU A 180 -15.77 13.02 -4.01
CA GLU A 180 -16.62 13.76 -3.04
C GLU A 180 -17.20 12.85 -1.96
N GLU A 181 -17.57 11.63 -2.32
CA GLU A 181 -18.10 10.61 -1.40
C GLU A 181 -17.08 10.23 -0.33
N TRP A 182 -15.81 10.06 -0.73
CA TRP A 182 -14.73 9.73 0.18
C TRP A 182 -14.41 10.90 1.14
N GLN A 183 -14.40 12.13 0.63
CA GLN A 183 -14.25 13.31 1.50
C GLN A 183 -15.41 13.42 2.50
N ALA A 184 -16.64 13.19 2.05
CA ALA A 184 -17.82 13.23 2.90
C ALA A 184 -17.76 12.15 3.98
N TYR A 185 -17.28 10.96 3.64
CA TYR A 185 -17.04 9.87 4.58
C TYR A 185 -16.03 10.28 5.67
N LEU A 186 -14.85 10.77 5.28
CA LEU A 186 -13.79 11.16 6.22
C LEU A 186 -14.24 12.27 7.19
N ARG A 187 -15.06 13.22 6.71
CA ARG A 187 -15.61 14.28 7.56
C ARG A 187 -16.71 13.77 8.50
N ARG A 188 -17.61 12.91 8.02
CA ARG A 188 -18.78 12.44 8.80
C ARG A 188 -18.41 11.44 9.88
N ASN A 189 -17.39 10.63 9.63
CA ASN A 189 -16.99 9.53 10.52
C ASN A 189 -15.76 9.86 11.37
N LEU A 190 -15.36 11.14 11.43
CA LEU A 190 -14.26 11.59 12.29
C LEU A 190 -14.54 11.18 13.75
N PRO A 191 -13.63 10.41 14.40
CA PRO A 191 -13.84 9.99 15.77
C PRO A 191 -13.84 11.19 16.75
N PRO A 192 -14.75 11.24 17.74
CA PRO A 192 -14.87 12.37 18.66
C PRO A 192 -13.67 12.50 19.62
N TRP A 193 -12.84 11.46 19.72
CA TRP A 193 -11.63 11.43 20.53
C TRP A 193 -10.38 11.83 19.75
N PHE A 194 -10.47 12.04 18.43
CA PHE A 194 -9.30 12.29 17.59
C PHE A 194 -8.65 13.65 17.92
N PRO A 195 -7.32 13.75 18.03
CA PRO A 195 -6.63 15.00 18.42
C PRO A 195 -6.90 16.17 17.48
N GLU A 196 -6.99 17.39 18.02
CA GLU A 196 -7.27 18.62 17.25
C GLU A 196 -6.23 18.85 16.15
N GLU A 197 -4.97 18.51 16.41
CA GLU A 197 -3.87 18.59 15.45
C GLU A 197 -4.14 17.70 14.22
N GLY A 198 -4.59 16.47 14.46
CA GLY A 198 -4.95 15.53 13.40
C GLY A 198 -6.21 15.95 12.64
N VAL A 199 -7.19 16.56 13.32
CA VAL A 199 -8.37 17.15 12.66
C VAL A 199 -7.93 18.27 11.72
N SER A 200 -7.10 19.20 12.20
CA SER A 200 -6.58 20.31 11.38
C SER A 200 -5.78 19.81 10.19
N ALA A 201 -4.98 18.75 10.37
CA ALA A 201 -4.22 18.13 9.29
C ALA A 201 -5.13 17.53 8.22
N LEU A 202 -6.16 16.76 8.61
CA LEU A 202 -7.15 16.21 7.68
C LEU A 202 -7.91 17.33 6.95
N GLU A 203 -8.37 18.36 7.66
CA GLU A 203 -9.08 19.48 7.04
C GLU A 203 -8.21 20.24 6.03
N GLY A 204 -6.92 20.44 6.35
CA GLY A 204 -5.94 21.02 5.43
C GLY A 204 -5.80 20.21 4.14
N LEU A 205 -5.63 18.88 4.26
CA LEU A 205 -5.59 17.98 3.11
C LEU A 205 -6.85 18.07 2.25
N LEU A 206 -8.03 18.01 2.89
CA LEU A 206 -9.30 18.05 2.18
C LEU A 206 -9.60 19.42 1.55
N ALA A 207 -9.08 20.52 2.11
CA ALA A 207 -9.19 21.86 1.54
C ALA A 207 -8.31 22.03 0.29
N LEU A 208 -7.19 21.31 0.22
CA LEU A 208 -6.29 21.31 -0.95
C LEU A 208 -6.70 20.26 -2.01
N ALA A 209 -7.68 19.41 -1.73
CA ALA A 209 -8.14 18.40 -2.66
C ALA A 209 -8.80 18.98 -3.92
N ASN A 210 -8.68 18.27 -5.04
CA ASN A 210 -9.34 18.54 -6.32
C ASN A 210 -9.03 19.88 -7.01
N GLN A 211 -7.87 20.49 -6.72
CA GLN A 211 -7.43 21.73 -7.36
C GLN A 211 -5.97 21.67 -7.82
N GLY A 212 -5.55 22.63 -8.64
CA GLY A 212 -4.14 22.82 -8.99
C GLY A 212 -3.40 23.45 -7.81
N LEU A 213 -2.29 22.83 -7.38
CA LEU A 213 -1.51 23.26 -6.23
C LEU A 213 -0.24 24.00 -6.64
N THR A 214 0.15 25.01 -5.86
CA THR A 214 1.49 25.59 -5.92
C THR A 214 2.50 24.71 -5.17
N PRO A 215 3.82 24.87 -5.40
CA PRO A 215 4.83 24.13 -4.65
C PRO A 215 4.72 24.30 -3.12
N GLU A 216 4.34 25.49 -2.66
CA GLU A 216 4.10 25.76 -1.23
C GLU A 216 2.91 24.95 -0.71
N GLN A 217 1.81 24.91 -1.46
CA GLN A 217 0.62 24.12 -1.10
C GLN A 217 0.89 22.61 -1.15
N GLU A 218 1.75 22.14 -2.06
CA GLU A 218 2.20 20.76 -2.07
C GLU A 218 3.02 20.42 -0.81
N ALA A 219 3.87 21.33 -0.35
CA ALA A 219 4.61 21.16 0.90
C ALA A 219 3.68 21.17 2.13
N GLU A 220 2.68 22.06 2.14
CA GLU A 220 1.63 22.09 3.18
C GLU A 220 0.84 20.78 3.21
N ALA A 221 0.44 20.24 2.05
CA ALA A 221 -0.26 18.96 1.97
C ALA A 221 0.61 17.80 2.49
N ARG A 222 1.90 17.76 2.14
CA ARG A 222 2.83 16.74 2.65
C ARG A 222 3.00 16.82 4.16
N ALA A 223 3.20 18.03 4.71
CA ALA A 223 3.31 18.23 6.15
C ALA A 223 2.03 17.81 6.89
N ALA A 224 0.85 18.13 6.34
CA ALA A 224 -0.42 17.70 6.91
C ALA A 224 -0.58 16.16 6.85
N ALA A 225 -0.17 15.51 5.76
CA ALA A 225 -0.19 14.06 5.67
C ALA A 225 0.80 13.39 6.65
N GLU A 226 2.00 13.95 6.84
CA GLU A 226 2.98 13.49 7.84
C GLU A 226 2.40 13.58 9.25
N GLU A 227 1.83 14.73 9.62
CA GLU A 227 1.20 14.96 10.91
C GLU A 227 0.07 13.94 11.15
N LEU A 228 -0.86 13.84 10.20
CA LEU A 228 -2.00 12.93 10.28
C LEU A 228 -1.55 11.47 10.45
N LEU A 229 -0.55 11.04 9.67
CA LEU A 229 -0.05 9.67 9.72
C LEU A 229 0.71 9.39 11.03
N SER A 230 1.45 10.36 11.56
CA SER A 230 2.17 10.22 12.83
C SER A 230 1.23 10.05 14.04
N ILE A 231 0.04 10.66 13.98
CA ILE A 231 -1.00 10.51 15.00
C ILE A 231 -1.69 9.16 14.86
N LEU A 232 -1.98 8.73 13.64
CA LEU A 232 -2.65 7.44 13.34
C LEU A 232 -1.74 6.23 13.57
N ILE A 233 -0.43 6.39 13.37
CA ILE A 233 0.58 5.35 13.48
C ILE A 233 1.74 5.90 14.34
N PRO A 234 1.63 5.86 15.69
CA PRO A 234 2.51 6.59 16.60
C PRO A 234 3.98 6.14 16.66
N GLU A 235 4.34 5.03 16.02
CA GLU A 235 5.68 4.43 16.17
C GLU A 235 6.43 4.34 14.86
N GLY A 236 7.56 5.07 14.79
CA GLY A 236 8.73 4.75 13.95
C GLY A 236 8.46 4.48 12.48
N TYR A 237 7.33 4.94 11.96
CA TYR A 237 6.98 4.73 10.58
C TYR A 237 7.95 5.54 9.74
N GLU A 238 8.89 4.86 9.10
CA GLU A 238 9.70 5.45 8.04
C GLU A 238 8.74 5.77 6.89
N GLY A 239 8.15 6.96 6.96
CA GLY A 239 7.45 7.60 5.86
C GLY A 239 8.40 7.57 4.68
N GLY A 240 8.08 6.73 3.70
CA GLY A 240 9.01 6.36 2.65
C GLY A 240 9.70 7.57 2.03
N THR A 241 11.01 7.63 2.17
CA THR A 241 11.91 8.50 1.39
C THR A 241 12.20 7.90 0.03
#